data_AF-A0A7C6ZW46-F1
#
_entry.id   AF-A0A7C6ZW46-F1
#
_cell.length_a   1.000
_cell.length_b   1.000
_cell.length_c   1.000
_cell.angle_alpha   90.00
_cell.angle_beta   90.00
_cell.angle_gamma   90.00
#
_symmetry.space_group_name_H-M   'P 1'
#
loop_
_entity.id
_entity.type
_entity.pdbx_description
1 polymer ?
#
loop_
_entity_poly.entity_id
_entity_poly.type
_entity_poly.pdbx_seq_one_letter_code
_entity_poly.pdbx_strand_id
1 'polypeptide(L)' 'MDAKLRRDAWFNPPGLPKAELKKRTLTNLYNARPAWLAAAHQRLDAAVLDAYGWPHDRSDEELLARLLALNLERVGRQ' A
#
# COMPACT_ATOMS: atom_id res chain seq x y z
N MET A 1 10.31 -12.85 1.79
CA MET A 1 9.57 -13.22 0.56
C MET A 1 9.13 -11.94 -0.12
N ASP A 2 9.47 -11.77 -1.40
CA ASP A 2 9.20 -10.55 -2.18
C ASP A 2 7.68 -10.34 -2.41
N ALA A 3 7.20 -9.12 -2.15
CA ALA A 3 5.80 -8.75 -2.36
C ALA A 3 5.41 -8.77 -3.84
N LYS A 4 6.36 -8.51 -4.75
CA LYS A 4 6.16 -8.62 -6.19
C LYS A 4 5.89 -10.07 -6.60
N LEU A 5 6.72 -11.01 -6.12
CA LEU A 5 6.53 -12.44 -6.40
C LEU A 5 5.18 -12.95 -5.90
N ARG A 6 4.73 -12.52 -4.71
CA ARG A 6 3.41 -12.90 -4.17
C ARG A 6 2.26 -12.34 -4.99
N ARG A 7 2.39 -11.11 -5.48
CA ARG A 7 1.43 -10.47 -6.37
C ARG A 7 1.35 -11.23 -7.70
N ASP A 8 2.50 -11.54 -8.31
CA ASP A 8 2.57 -12.26 -9.59
C ASP A 8 1.93 -13.67 -9.46
N ALA A 9 2.22 -14.39 -8.37
CA ALA A 9 1.60 -15.68 -8.07
C ALA A 9 0.08 -15.59 -7.83
N TRP A 10 -0.40 -14.47 -7.29
CA TRP A 10 -1.84 -14.23 -7.14
C TRP A 10 -2.52 -13.99 -8.49
N PHE A 11 -1.86 -13.32 -9.44
CA PHE A 11 -2.44 -13.10 -10.77
C PHE A 11 -2.44 -14.36 -11.64
N ASN A 12 -1.38 -15.16 -11.56
CA ASN A 12 -1.16 -16.30 -12.45
C ASN A 12 -0.96 -17.64 -11.71
N PRO A 13 -1.95 -18.11 -10.94
CA PRO A 13 -1.87 -19.42 -10.32
C PRO A 13 -1.96 -20.54 -11.38
N PRO A 14 -1.14 -21.61 -11.27
CA PRO A 14 -1.17 -22.71 -12.23
C PRO A 14 -2.51 -23.45 -12.15
N GLY A 15 -3.03 -23.85 -13.32
CA GLY A 15 -4.22 -24.72 -13.42
C GLY A 15 -5.56 -24.04 -13.16
N LEU A 16 -5.62 -22.71 -12.98
CA LEU A 16 -6.90 -22.03 -12.78
C LEU A 16 -7.70 -21.91 -14.10
N PRO A 17 -9.02 -22.18 -14.09
CA PRO A 17 -9.87 -21.94 -15.25
C PRO A 17 -9.88 -20.46 -15.66
N LYS A 18 -10.01 -20.19 -16.97
CA LYS A 18 -10.07 -18.80 -17.51
C LYS A 18 -11.14 -17.93 -16.84
N ALA A 19 -12.28 -18.52 -16.46
CA ALA A 19 -13.36 -17.80 -15.78
C ALA A 19 -12.94 -17.28 -14.39
N GLU A 20 -12.14 -18.06 -13.64
CA GLU A 20 -11.61 -17.65 -12.34
C GLU A 20 -10.43 -16.69 -12.46
N LEU A 21 -9.59 -16.84 -13.51
CA LEU A 21 -8.53 -15.87 -13.81
C LEU A 21 -9.09 -14.47 -14.10
N LYS A 22 -10.25 -14.36 -14.78
CA LYS A 22 -10.92 -13.06 -15.00
C LYS A 22 -11.30 -12.34 -13.72
N LYS A 23 -11.54 -13.07 -12.62
CA LYS A 23 -11.85 -12.48 -11.31
C LYS A 23 -10.61 -12.00 -10.57
N ARG A 24 -9.40 -12.38 -11.01
CA ARG A 24 -8.15 -11.98 -10.37
C ARG A 24 -7.68 -10.62 -10.87
N THR A 25 -8.45 -9.57 -10.56
CA THR A 25 -8.10 -8.17 -10.84
C THR A 25 -7.39 -7.52 -9.66
N LEU A 26 -6.66 -6.42 -9.88
CA LEU A 26 -6.10 -5.62 -8.78
C LEU A 26 -7.18 -5.21 -7.78
N THR A 27 -8.33 -4.73 -8.25
CA THR A 27 -9.47 -4.37 -7.40
C THR A 27 -9.87 -5.52 -6.47
N ASN A 28 -10.00 -6.74 -7.00
CA ASN A 28 -10.39 -7.89 -6.18
C ASN A 28 -9.28 -8.33 -5.21
N LEU A 29 -8.01 -8.20 -5.59
CA LEU A 29 -6.89 -8.42 -4.67
C LEU A 29 -6.92 -7.45 -3.49
N TYR A 30 -7.13 -6.16 -3.77
CA TYR A 30 -7.20 -5.12 -2.76
C TYR A 30 -8.45 -5.25 -1.88
N ASN A 31 -9.58 -5.66 -2.44
CA ASN A 31 -10.80 -5.94 -1.67
C ASN A 31 -10.63 -7.15 -0.75
N ALA A 32 -10.02 -8.24 -1.24
CA ALA A 32 -9.77 -9.44 -0.44
C ALA A 32 -8.70 -9.24 0.63
N ARG A 33 -7.80 -8.26 0.43
CA ARG A 33 -6.73 -7.82 1.34
C ARG A 33 -6.07 -8.97 2.12
N PRO A 34 -5.45 -9.95 1.44
CA PRO A 34 -4.82 -11.08 2.11
C PRO A 34 -3.71 -10.62 3.07
N ALA A 35 -3.44 -11.39 4.13
CA ALA A 35 -2.50 -11.02 5.19
C ALA A 35 -1.11 -10.59 4.68
N TRP A 36 -0.61 -11.24 3.62
CA TRP A 36 0.67 -10.87 3.02
C TRP A 36 0.67 -9.49 2.37
N LEU A 37 -0.48 -9.04 1.81
CA LEU A 37 -0.63 -7.73 1.21
C LEU A 37 -0.74 -6.67 2.31
N ALA A 38 -1.51 -6.94 3.36
CA ALA A 38 -1.58 -6.07 4.53
C ALA A 38 -0.20 -5.85 5.16
N ALA A 39 0.57 -6.92 5.38
CA ALA A 39 1.93 -6.82 5.91
C ALA A 39 2.89 -6.08 4.96
N ALA A 40 2.70 -6.22 3.64
CA ALA A 40 3.51 -5.45 2.68
C ALA A 40 3.19 -3.95 2.74
N HIS A 41 1.92 -3.58 2.89
CA HIS A 41 1.50 -2.19 3.09
C HIS A 41 2.03 -1.62 4.41
N GLN A 42 1.91 -2.34 5.52
CA GLN A 42 2.44 -1.89 6.82
C GLN A 42 3.95 -1.60 6.77
N ARG A 43 4.72 -2.44 6.08
CA ARG A 43 6.17 -2.21 5.89
C ARG A 43 6.46 -1.00 5.02
N LEU A 44 5.63 -0.76 4.00
CA LEU A 44 5.75 0.42 3.15
C LEU A 44 5.41 1.69 3.94
N ASP A 45 4.31 1.68 4.68
CA ASP A 45 3.85 2.82 5.48
C ASP A 45 4.90 3.20 6.53
N ALA A 46 5.44 2.22 7.26
CA ALA A 46 6.53 2.45 8.22
C ALA A 46 7.77 3.10 7.57
N ALA A 47 8.22 2.58 6.40
CA ALA A 47 9.36 3.14 5.70
C ALA A 47 9.11 4.57 5.18
N VAL A 48 7.86 4.88 4.77
CA VAL A 48 7.46 6.23 4.38
C VAL A 48 7.50 7.16 5.60
N LEU A 49 6.93 6.74 6.73
CA LEU A 49 6.93 7.53 7.97
C LEU A 49 8.36 7.78 8.45
N ASP A 50 9.26 6.80 8.39
CA ASP A 50 10.67 6.96 8.69
C ASP A 50 11.34 8.01 7.79
N ALA A 51 11.05 8.00 6.49
CA ALA A 51 11.59 8.97 5.54
C ALA A 51 11.11 10.41 5.81
N TYR A 52 9.90 10.57 6.36
CA TYR A 52 9.38 11.85 6.83
C TYR A 52 9.83 12.21 8.26
N GLY A 53 10.47 11.28 8.99
CA GLY A 53 10.80 11.44 10.40
C GLY A 53 9.57 11.48 11.31
N TRP A 54 8.48 10.80 10.93
CA TRP A 54 7.21 10.80 11.65
C TRP A 54 7.00 9.51 12.47
N PRO A 55 6.40 9.60 13.67
CA PRO A 55 5.98 8.43 14.46
C PRO A 55 5.02 7.50 13.70
N HIS A 56 5.08 6.20 14.01
CA HIS A 56 4.27 5.15 13.37
C HIS A 56 2.87 5.00 13.96
N ASP A 57 2.61 5.61 15.12
CA ASP A 57 1.38 5.51 15.91
C ASP A 57 0.41 6.68 15.69
N ARG A 58 0.39 7.25 14.47
CA ARG A 58 -0.46 8.39 14.13
C ARG A 58 -1.80 7.98 13.53
N SER A 59 -2.83 8.80 13.76
CA SER A 59 -4.09 8.67 13.04
C SER A 59 -3.97 9.22 11.60
N ASP A 60 -4.86 8.77 10.72
CA ASP A 60 -4.92 9.26 9.34
C ASP A 60 -5.17 10.77 9.29
N GLU A 61 -6.01 11.32 10.17
CA GLU A 61 -6.27 12.76 10.27
C GLU A 61 -5.01 13.56 10.65
N GLU A 62 -4.20 13.05 11.59
CA GLU A 62 -2.95 13.70 11.97
C GLU A 62 -1.93 13.69 10.82
N LEU A 63 -1.85 12.58 10.08
CA LEU A 63 -1.00 12.46 8.90
C LEU A 63 -1.42 13.45 7.82
N LEU A 64 -2.72 13.55 7.53
CA LEU A 64 -3.27 14.50 6.57
C LEU A 64 -2.99 15.96 6.96
N ALA A 65 -3.18 16.32 8.24
CA ALA A 65 -2.90 17.67 8.72
C ALA A 65 -1.42 18.05 8.57
N ARG A 66 -0.50 17.12 8.86
CA ARG A 66 0.95 17.33 8.69
C ARG A 66 1.35 17.47 7.23
N LEU A 67 0.81 16.62 6.36
CA LEU A 67 1.05 16.71 4.92
C LEU A 67 0.57 18.05 4.36
N LEU A 68 -0.60 18.51 4.79
CA LEU A 68 -1.13 19.82 4.39
C LEU A 68 -0.19 20.96 4.82
N ALA A 69 0.22 20.99 6.09
CA ALA A 69 1.14 22.00 6.60
C ALA A 69 2.47 22.01 5.82
N LEU A 70 3.08 20.83 5.63
CA LEU A 70 4.32 20.68 4.86
C LEU A 70 4.18 21.19 3.42
N ASN A 71 3.05 20.92 2.77
CA ASN A 71 2.78 21.37 1.41
C ASN A 71 2.63 22.90 1.34
N LEU A 72 1.92 23.51 2.29
CA LEU A 72 1.78 24.97 2.38
C LEU A 72 3.15 25.65 2.59
N GLU A 73 3.99 25.10 3.46
CA GLU A 73 5.35 25.63 3.67
C GLU A 73 6.26 25.48 2.44
N ARG A 74 6.07 24.44 1.62
CA ARG A 74 6.84 24.24 0.38
C ARG A 74 6.40 25.23 -0.69
N VAL A 75 5.10 25.43 -0.85
CA VAL A 75 4.55 26.42 -1.80
C VAL A 75 4.95 27.83 -1.40
N GLY A 76 4.97 28.18 -0.11
CA GLY A 76 5.42 29.50 0.34
C GLY A 76 6.94 29.73 0.25
N ARG A 77 7.73 28.69 -0.03
CA ARG A 77 9.20 28.75 -0.23
C ARG A 77 9.61 28.69 -1.71
N GLN A 78 8.67 28.51 -2.62
CA GLN A 78 8.86 28.59 -4.07
C GLN A 78 8.53 29.98 -4.58
#